data_AF-A0A6C0ELW5-F1
#
_entry.id   AF-A0A6C0ELW5-F1
#
_cell.length_a   1.000
_cell.length_b   1.000
_cell.length_c   1.000
_cell.angle_alpha   90.00
_cell.angle_beta   90.00
_cell.angle_gamma   90.00
#
_symmetry.space_group_name_H-M   'P 1'
#
loop_
_entity.id
_entity.type
_entity.pdbx_description
1 polymer ?
#
loop_
_entity_poly.entity_id
_entity_poly.type
_entity_poly.pdbx_seq_one_letter_code
_entity_poly.pdbx_strand_id
1 'polypeptide(L)'
;MCFSASMSLFSLTMGLAGAIIVYSLGAFPDQIFGVCYGFVSLMQGIDYLLWNHPICDDYNRAVSIVGMVLNHLQPVVLGGAILTINTGLPEINRWVIAFLLFLYVVVMGRYSWEFLTTKEKECTLKDRTTHLFWQWNYMKHFQFAYGSYLLTMGGLWYVGTPLLMQWRPRTGTIHVQTKDPQLPVPHIWPTFGFVCALKSMVLFLTTRLFYGTEHVGGLWCFYSVFIPLVYYALRKSVLTMD
;
A
#
# COMPACT_ATOMS: atom_id res chain seq x y z
N MET A 1 -5.87 11.10 5.24
CA MET A 1 -5.87 11.89 3.98
C MET A 1 -5.29 13.25 4.32
N CYS A 2 -4.66 13.91 3.35
CA CYS A 2 -3.85 15.10 3.58
C CYS A 2 -4.67 16.31 4.05
N PHE A 3 -4.02 17.25 4.75
CA PHE A 3 -4.66 18.42 5.37
C PHE A 3 -4.82 19.63 4.43
N SER A 4 -4.21 19.61 3.25
CA SER A 4 -4.30 20.69 2.26
C SER A 4 -3.93 20.22 0.85
N ALA A 5 -4.29 21.01 -0.16
CA ALA A 5 -3.85 20.78 -1.55
C ALA A 5 -2.32 20.72 -1.67
N SER A 6 -1.61 21.69 -1.09
CA SER A 6 -0.15 21.77 -1.15
C SER A 6 0.53 20.55 -0.53
N MET A 7 0.05 20.09 0.63
CA MET A 7 0.58 18.90 1.29
C MET A 7 0.26 17.62 0.50
N SER A 8 -0.89 17.58 -0.17
CA SER A 8 -1.26 16.46 -1.06
C SER A 8 -0.32 16.36 -2.25
N LEU A 9 -0.07 17.49 -2.93
CA LEU A 9 0.85 17.53 -4.07
C LEU A 9 2.28 17.19 -3.66
N PHE A 10 2.78 17.76 -2.55
CA PHE A 10 4.09 17.42 -2.01
C PHE A 10 4.20 15.93 -1.68
N SER A 11 3.14 15.35 -1.11
CA SER A 11 3.15 13.94 -0.73
C SER A 11 3.12 13.02 -1.94
N LEU A 12 2.36 13.37 -2.97
CA LEU A 12 2.36 12.66 -4.25
C LEU A 12 3.75 12.66 -4.88
N THR A 13 4.40 13.84 -4.99
CA THR A 13 5.70 13.96 -5.66
C THR A 13 6.79 13.21 -4.92
N MET A 14 6.88 13.40 -3.60
CA MET A 14 7.89 12.72 -2.78
C MET A 14 7.62 11.21 -2.67
N GLY A 15 6.36 10.79 -2.57
CA GLY A 15 5.97 9.38 -2.55
C GLY A 15 6.33 8.66 -3.84
N LEU A 16 6.04 9.26 -5.00
CA LEU A 16 6.43 8.71 -6.30
C LEU A 16 7.95 8.69 -6.50
N ALA A 17 8.65 9.77 -6.14
CA ALA A 17 10.11 9.81 -6.23
C ALA A 17 10.76 8.73 -5.35
N GLY A 18 10.31 8.59 -4.10
CA GLY A 18 10.78 7.56 -3.19
C GLY A 18 10.49 6.14 -3.70
N ALA A 19 9.29 5.91 -4.25
CA ALA A 19 8.91 4.64 -4.86
C ALA A 19 9.82 4.26 -6.06
N ILE A 20 10.14 5.22 -6.93
CA ILE A 20 11.05 5.03 -8.06
C ILE A 20 12.47 4.71 -7.58
N ILE A 21 12.97 5.45 -6.58
CA ILE A 21 14.30 5.21 -6.00
C ILE A 21 14.37 3.78 -5.42
N VAL A 22 13.36 3.38 -4.65
CA VAL A 22 13.30 2.02 -4.09
C VAL A 22 13.23 0.98 -5.19
N TYR A 23 12.37 1.16 -6.20
CA TYR A 23 12.27 0.26 -7.35
C TYR A 23 13.61 0.08 -8.08
N SER A 24 14.38 1.16 -8.22
CA SER A 24 15.67 1.17 -8.92
C SER A 24 16.79 0.38 -8.22
N LEU A 25 16.61 -0.04 -6.97
CA LEU A 25 17.56 -0.92 -6.26
C LEU A 25 17.64 -2.33 -6.88
N GLY A 26 16.65 -2.73 -7.68
CA GLY A 26 16.71 -3.90 -8.55
C GLY A 26 16.45 -5.26 -7.88
N ALA A 27 16.53 -5.39 -6.55
CA ALA A 27 16.13 -6.62 -5.89
C ALA A 27 14.60 -6.78 -5.93
N PHE A 28 14.11 -8.01 -6.09
CA PHE A 28 12.67 -8.26 -6.21
C PHE A 28 11.82 -7.68 -5.04
N PRO A 29 12.26 -7.68 -3.76
CA PRO A 29 11.48 -7.07 -2.68
C PRO A 29 11.40 -5.54 -2.85
N ASP A 30 12.51 -4.93 -3.26
CA ASP A 30 12.61 -3.48 -3.52
C ASP A 30 11.66 -3.08 -4.65
N GLN A 31 11.61 -3.87 -5.73
CA GLN A 31 10.71 -3.63 -6.86
C GLN A 31 9.22 -3.76 -6.46
N ILE A 32 8.85 -4.83 -5.73
CA ILE A 32 7.48 -5.01 -5.21
C ILE A 32 7.09 -3.83 -4.32
N PHE A 33 8.01 -3.40 -3.44
CA PHE A 33 7.78 -2.28 -2.55
C PHE A 33 7.58 -0.96 -3.30
N GLY A 34 8.45 -0.69 -4.27
CA GLY A 34 8.36 0.49 -5.14
C GLY A 34 7.04 0.54 -5.91
N VAL A 35 6.62 -0.57 -6.53
CA VAL A 35 5.33 -0.64 -7.24
C VAL A 35 4.15 -0.39 -6.29
N CYS A 36 4.14 -1.07 -5.15
CA CYS A 36 3.06 -0.94 -4.17
C CYS A 36 2.93 0.50 -3.66
N TYR A 37 4.02 1.12 -3.21
CA TYR A 37 3.96 2.47 -2.64
C TYR A 37 3.83 3.57 -3.70
N GLY A 38 4.31 3.34 -4.93
CA GLY A 38 4.00 4.21 -6.06
C GLY A 38 2.51 4.26 -6.34
N PHE A 39 1.83 3.11 -6.31
CA PHE A 39 0.38 3.03 -6.46
C PHE A 39 -0.37 3.68 -5.27
N VAL A 40 0.05 3.41 -4.03
CA VAL A 40 -0.51 4.07 -2.84
C VAL A 40 -0.40 5.60 -2.94
N SER A 41 0.71 6.12 -3.49
CA SER A 41 0.96 7.55 -3.65
C SER A 41 -0.04 8.26 -4.59
N LEU A 42 -0.73 7.51 -5.46
CA LEU A 42 -1.75 8.09 -6.35
C LEU A 42 -2.96 8.63 -5.58
N MET A 43 -3.24 8.13 -4.38
CA MET A 43 -4.31 8.64 -3.51
C MET A 43 -4.10 10.11 -3.15
N GLN A 44 -2.86 10.56 -3.01
CA GLN A 44 -2.49 11.94 -2.71
C GLN A 44 -2.77 12.86 -3.90
N GLY A 45 -2.72 12.31 -5.12
CA GLY A 45 -3.22 13.00 -6.31
C GLY A 45 -4.73 13.23 -6.25
N ILE A 46 -5.50 12.22 -5.83
CA ILE A 46 -6.95 12.37 -5.65
C ILE A 46 -7.27 13.40 -4.56
N ASP A 47 -6.56 13.36 -3.42
CA ASP A 47 -6.67 14.39 -2.37
C ASP A 47 -6.44 15.79 -2.94
N TYR A 48 -5.37 15.99 -3.73
CA TYR A 48 -5.07 17.28 -4.36
C TYR A 48 -6.22 17.77 -5.24
N LEU A 49 -6.79 16.90 -6.08
CA LEU A 49 -7.90 17.26 -6.97
C LEU A 49 -9.15 17.67 -6.17
N LEU A 50 -9.50 16.93 -5.11
CA LEU A 50 -10.66 17.22 -4.26
C LEU A 50 -10.47 18.49 -3.42
N TRP A 51 -9.24 18.74 -2.95
CA TRP A 51 -8.93 19.96 -2.20
C TRP A 51 -9.14 21.24 -3.02
N ASN A 52 -8.87 21.17 -4.33
CA ASN A 52 -9.08 22.27 -5.27
C ASN A 52 -10.52 22.37 -5.77
N HIS A 53 -11.35 21.34 -5.54
CA HIS A 53 -12.74 21.30 -6.00
C HIS A 53 -13.72 20.83 -4.91
N PRO A 54 -14.00 21.67 -3.89
CA PRO A 54 -14.79 21.29 -2.72
C PRO A 54 -16.31 21.42 -2.91
N ILE A 55 -16.80 21.23 -4.14
CA ILE A 55 -18.22 21.33 -4.50
C ILE A 55 -18.71 19.94 -4.89
N CYS A 56 -19.87 19.51 -4.39
CA CYS A 56 -20.46 18.21 -4.74
C CYS A 56 -21.17 18.29 -6.10
N ASP A 57 -20.38 18.18 -7.17
CA ASP A 57 -20.84 18.04 -8.55
C ASP A 57 -20.32 16.73 -9.17
N ASP A 58 -20.57 16.54 -10.47
CA ASP A 58 -20.18 15.31 -11.16
C ASP A 58 -18.65 15.10 -11.21
N TYR A 59 -17.86 16.18 -11.18
CA TYR A 59 -16.41 16.08 -11.09
C TYR A 59 -15.98 15.52 -9.74
N ASN A 60 -16.48 16.10 -8.63
CA ASN A 60 -16.15 15.61 -7.28
C ASN A 60 -16.58 14.15 -7.09
N ARG A 61 -17.76 13.77 -7.59
CA ARG A 61 -18.24 12.38 -7.55
C ARG A 61 -17.32 11.45 -8.31
N ALA A 62 -16.96 11.80 -9.55
CA ALA A 62 -16.05 10.99 -10.36
C ALA A 62 -14.69 10.82 -9.69
N VAL A 63 -14.09 11.91 -9.20
CA VAL A 63 -12.79 11.89 -8.50
C VAL A 63 -12.88 11.08 -7.20
N SER A 64 -13.97 11.20 -6.45
CA SER A 64 -14.20 10.41 -5.24
C SER A 64 -14.31 8.92 -5.56
N ILE A 65 -15.07 8.54 -6.58
CA ILE A 65 -15.17 7.15 -7.05
C ILE A 65 -13.78 6.61 -7.45
N VAL A 66 -12.99 7.38 -8.19
CA VAL A 66 -11.61 7.00 -8.54
C VAL A 66 -10.76 6.83 -7.28
N GLY A 67 -10.88 7.72 -6.30
CA GLY A 67 -10.22 7.57 -5.00
C GLY A 67 -10.59 6.27 -4.28
N MET A 68 -11.87 5.90 -4.29
CA MET A 68 -12.34 4.64 -3.69
C MET A 68 -11.70 3.45 -4.41
N VAL A 69 -11.72 3.46 -5.74
CA VAL A 69 -11.16 2.40 -6.58
C VAL A 69 -9.66 2.26 -6.33
N LEU A 70 -8.91 3.36 -6.36
CA LEU A 70 -7.47 3.33 -6.08
C LEU A 70 -7.19 2.80 -4.66
N ASN A 71 -7.97 3.20 -3.66
CA ASN A 71 -7.80 2.72 -2.30
C ASN A 71 -8.08 1.20 -2.17
N HIS A 72 -9.18 0.72 -2.76
CA HIS A 72 -9.54 -0.70 -2.72
C HIS A 72 -8.69 -1.58 -3.64
N LEU A 73 -8.01 -1.02 -4.63
CA LEU A 73 -7.09 -1.78 -5.48
C LEU A 73 -5.69 -1.97 -4.87
N GLN A 74 -5.34 -1.31 -3.77
CA GLN A 74 -3.99 -1.42 -3.18
C GLN A 74 -3.56 -2.88 -2.90
N PRO A 75 -4.40 -3.75 -2.28
CA PRO A 75 -4.01 -5.15 -2.05
C PRO A 75 -3.93 -5.95 -3.34
N VAL A 76 -4.78 -5.64 -4.33
CA VAL A 76 -4.77 -6.29 -5.64
C VAL A 76 -3.47 -5.97 -6.39
N VAL A 77 -3.04 -4.71 -6.38
CA VAL A 77 -1.77 -4.28 -6.98
C VAL A 77 -0.58 -4.92 -6.28
N LEU A 78 -0.58 -4.97 -4.94
CA LEU A 78 0.46 -5.66 -4.18
C LEU A 78 0.53 -7.15 -4.54
N GLY A 79 -0.60 -7.85 -4.53
CA GLY A 79 -0.66 -9.27 -4.87
C GLY A 79 -0.23 -9.55 -6.32
N GLY A 80 -0.66 -8.70 -7.26
CA GLY A 80 -0.21 -8.75 -8.65
C GLY A 80 1.30 -8.55 -8.79
N ALA A 81 1.86 -7.53 -8.12
CA ALA A 81 3.30 -7.27 -8.11
C ALA A 81 4.10 -8.45 -7.53
N ILE A 82 3.63 -9.06 -6.44
CA ILE A 82 4.27 -10.26 -5.87
C ILE A 82 4.27 -11.41 -6.87
N LEU A 83 3.11 -11.71 -7.48
CA LEU A 83 2.99 -12.86 -8.40
C LEU A 83 3.79 -12.68 -9.69
N THR A 84 3.98 -11.45 -10.17
CA THR A 84 4.72 -11.18 -11.41
C THR A 84 6.22 -11.00 -11.18
N ILE A 85 6.63 -10.32 -10.10
CA ILE A 85 8.03 -9.98 -9.83
C ILE A 85 8.74 -11.11 -9.06
N ASN A 86 8.08 -11.76 -8.10
CA ASN A 86 8.66 -12.88 -7.35
C ASN A 86 8.44 -14.22 -8.09
N THR A 87 9.19 -14.44 -9.17
CA THR A 87 9.10 -15.66 -9.99
C THR A 87 9.50 -16.93 -9.23
N GLY A 88 10.29 -16.80 -8.15
CA GLY A 88 10.70 -17.90 -7.28
C GLY A 88 9.64 -18.34 -6.25
N LEU A 89 8.46 -17.74 -6.23
CA LEU A 89 7.45 -18.03 -5.21
C LEU A 89 6.97 -19.49 -5.30
N PRO A 90 6.99 -20.27 -4.19
CA PRO A 90 6.46 -21.63 -4.15
C PRO A 90 5.01 -21.70 -4.62
N GLU A 91 4.63 -22.79 -5.28
CA GLU A 91 3.29 -22.94 -5.84
C GLU A 91 2.19 -22.82 -4.78
N ILE A 92 2.40 -23.41 -3.60
CA ILE A 92 1.48 -23.29 -2.46
C ILE A 92 1.24 -21.82 -2.06
N ASN A 93 2.28 -20.98 -2.06
CA ASN A 93 2.16 -19.56 -1.73
C ASN A 93 1.40 -18.80 -2.83
N ARG A 94 1.57 -19.16 -4.10
CA ARG A 94 0.81 -18.56 -5.21
C ARG A 94 -0.69 -18.82 -5.04
N TRP A 95 -1.07 -20.05 -4.71
CA TRP A 95 -2.47 -20.42 -4.45
C TRP A 95 -3.04 -19.70 -3.23
N VAL A 96 -2.27 -19.58 -2.15
CA VAL A 96 -2.68 -18.82 -0.96
C VAL A 96 -2.90 -17.34 -1.31
N ILE A 97 -1.99 -16.71 -2.06
CA ILE A 97 -2.15 -15.31 -2.50
C ILE A 97 -3.41 -15.15 -3.37
N ALA A 98 -3.60 -16.02 -4.37
CA ALA A 98 -4.76 -15.97 -5.24
C ALA A 98 -6.07 -16.12 -4.46
N PHE A 99 -6.10 -17.03 -3.48
CA PHE A 99 -7.25 -17.22 -2.60
C PHE A 99 -7.52 -16.00 -1.71
N LEU A 100 -6.49 -15.40 -1.10
CA LEU A 100 -6.62 -14.18 -0.32
C LEU A 100 -7.18 -13.03 -1.16
N LEU A 101 -6.66 -12.83 -2.37
CA LEU A 101 -7.15 -11.81 -3.30
C LEU A 101 -8.60 -12.05 -3.73
N PHE A 102 -8.97 -13.32 -3.99
CA PHE A 102 -10.35 -13.67 -4.33
C PHE A 102 -11.32 -13.30 -3.20
N LEU A 103 -11.03 -13.73 -1.96
CA LEU A 103 -11.86 -13.39 -0.80
C LEU A 103 -11.97 -11.87 -0.62
N TYR A 104 -10.85 -11.17 -0.74
CA TYR A 104 -10.79 -9.72 -0.64
C TYR A 104 -11.67 -9.03 -1.69
N VAL A 105 -11.56 -9.41 -2.96
CA VAL A 105 -12.35 -8.84 -4.05
C VAL A 105 -13.85 -9.09 -3.87
N VAL A 106 -14.26 -10.26 -3.35
CA VAL A 106 -15.67 -10.55 -3.05
C VAL A 106 -16.19 -9.60 -1.97
N VAL A 107 -15.45 -9.45 -0.85
CA VAL A 107 -15.85 -8.56 0.25
C VAL A 107 -15.89 -7.10 -0.19
N MET A 108 -14.81 -6.63 -0.82
CA MET A 108 -14.68 -5.23 -1.22
C MET A 108 -15.54 -4.87 -2.42
N GLY A 109 -15.82 -5.81 -3.31
CA GLY A 109 -16.77 -5.63 -4.40
C GLY A 109 -18.17 -5.36 -3.86
N ARG A 110 -18.63 -6.15 -2.88
CA ARG A 110 -19.93 -5.93 -2.24
C ARG A 110 -20.00 -4.59 -1.50
N TYR A 111 -18.92 -4.21 -0.82
CA TYR A 111 -18.81 -2.94 -0.10
C TYR A 111 -18.82 -1.73 -1.04
N SER A 112 -18.00 -1.77 -2.09
CA SER A 112 -17.89 -0.71 -3.10
C SER A 112 -19.20 -0.55 -3.88
N TRP A 113 -19.93 -1.64 -4.12
CA TRP A 113 -21.23 -1.58 -4.77
C TRP A 113 -22.26 -0.73 -4.02
N GLU A 114 -22.25 -0.78 -2.68
CA GLU A 114 -23.14 0.07 -1.88
C GLU A 114 -22.80 1.57 -2.03
N PHE A 115 -21.52 1.89 -2.19
CA PHE A 115 -21.07 3.27 -2.42
C PHE A 115 -21.56 3.77 -3.79
N LEU A 116 -21.36 2.97 -4.84
CA LEU A 116 -21.71 3.30 -6.23
C LEU A 116 -23.22 3.36 -6.52
N THR A 117 -24.05 2.82 -5.62
CA THR A 117 -25.52 2.82 -5.77
C THR A 117 -26.19 3.96 -5.02
N THR A 118 -25.45 4.71 -4.21
CA THR A 118 -26.00 5.78 -3.38
C THR A 118 -25.35 7.12 -3.73
N LYS A 119 -25.96 7.89 -4.64
CA LYS A 119 -25.41 9.19 -5.13
C LYS A 119 -25.02 10.17 -4.02
N GLU A 120 -25.74 10.16 -2.89
CA GLU A 120 -25.45 11.03 -1.75
C GLU A 120 -24.11 10.69 -1.07
N LYS A 121 -23.65 9.45 -1.18
CA LYS A 121 -22.37 8.99 -0.63
C LYS A 121 -21.20 9.26 -1.56
N GLU A 122 -21.42 9.53 -2.84
CA GLU A 122 -20.36 9.64 -3.84
C GLU A 122 -19.49 10.90 -3.72
N CYS A 123 -19.89 11.88 -2.91
CA CYS A 123 -19.14 13.14 -2.75
C CYS A 123 -18.19 13.12 -1.55
N THR A 124 -17.01 13.71 -1.74
CA THR A 124 -16.02 13.98 -0.69
C THR A 124 -15.91 15.48 -0.50
N LEU A 125 -16.32 15.95 0.67
CA LEU A 125 -16.39 17.37 1.02
C LEU A 125 -15.55 17.69 2.24
N LYS A 126 -15.22 18.97 2.43
CA LYS A 126 -14.55 19.42 3.66
C LYS A 126 -15.54 19.35 4.82
N ASP A 127 -15.12 18.75 5.92
CA ASP A 127 -15.86 18.80 7.17
C ASP A 127 -15.57 20.11 7.94
N ARG A 128 -16.15 20.23 9.14
CA ARG A 128 -15.92 21.38 10.04
C ARG A 128 -14.50 21.42 10.61
N THR A 129 -13.77 20.30 10.57
CA THR A 129 -12.42 20.14 11.14
C THR A 129 -11.31 20.35 10.11
N THR A 130 -11.66 20.85 8.91
CA THR A 130 -10.72 21.07 7.79
C THR A 130 -10.13 19.77 7.22
N HIS A 131 -10.89 18.68 7.26
CA HIS A 131 -10.51 17.41 6.63
C HIS A 131 -11.46 17.04 5.51
N LEU A 132 -10.93 16.32 4.50
CA LEU A 132 -11.78 15.70 3.49
C LEU A 132 -12.53 14.52 4.10
N PHE A 133 -13.86 14.60 4.03
CA PHE A 133 -14.78 13.62 4.57
C PHE A 133 -15.11 12.56 3.52
N TRP A 134 -14.45 11.41 3.63
CA TRP A 134 -14.63 10.27 2.75
C TRP A 134 -15.78 9.39 3.23
N GLN A 135 -16.93 9.51 2.59
CA GLN A 135 -18.18 8.83 3.00
C GLN A 135 -18.02 7.31 3.17
N TRP A 136 -17.22 6.65 2.33
CA TRP A 136 -16.98 5.21 2.46
C TRP A 136 -16.24 4.80 3.73
N ASN A 137 -15.63 5.72 4.48
CA ASN A 137 -15.03 5.38 5.79
C ASN A 137 -16.09 5.27 6.89
N TYR A 138 -17.31 5.72 6.63
CA TYR A 138 -18.41 5.79 7.60
C TYR A 138 -19.63 4.95 7.19
N MET A 139 -19.54 4.23 6.08
CA MET A 139 -20.61 3.34 5.63
C MET A 139 -20.81 2.17 6.59
N LYS A 140 -21.99 1.56 6.50
CA LYS A 140 -22.28 0.35 7.25
C LYS A 140 -21.24 -0.73 6.89
N HIS A 141 -20.76 -1.46 7.89
CA HIS A 141 -19.74 -2.51 7.72
C HIS A 141 -18.32 -2.03 7.38
N PHE A 142 -18.00 -0.74 7.50
CA PHE A 142 -16.64 -0.24 7.24
C PHE A 142 -15.56 -0.97 8.04
N GLN A 143 -15.85 -1.36 9.29
CA GLN A 143 -14.92 -2.12 10.14
C GLN A 143 -14.56 -3.48 9.55
N PHE A 144 -15.54 -4.17 8.95
CA PHE A 144 -15.33 -5.46 8.30
C PHE A 144 -14.54 -5.30 7.00
N ALA A 145 -14.88 -4.30 6.18
CA ALA A 145 -14.14 -3.95 4.98
C ALA A 145 -12.67 -3.61 5.30
N TYR A 146 -12.44 -2.76 6.30
CA TYR A 146 -11.11 -2.38 6.74
C TYR A 146 -10.33 -3.55 7.37
N GLY A 147 -11.00 -4.41 8.14
CA GLY A 147 -10.40 -5.65 8.65
C GLY A 147 -9.96 -6.58 7.52
N SER A 148 -10.80 -6.77 6.50
CA SER A 148 -10.45 -7.57 5.31
C SER A 148 -9.27 -6.97 4.54
N TYR A 149 -9.21 -5.64 4.44
CA TYR A 149 -8.10 -4.91 3.84
C TYR A 149 -6.79 -5.18 4.59
N LEU A 150 -6.77 -5.00 5.91
CA LEU A 150 -5.56 -5.21 6.73
C LEU A 150 -5.10 -6.67 6.72
N LEU A 151 -6.03 -7.62 6.84
CA LEU A 151 -5.73 -9.05 6.79
C LEU A 151 -5.13 -9.45 5.44
N THR A 152 -5.70 -8.95 4.34
CA THR A 152 -5.20 -9.23 2.99
C THR A 152 -3.82 -8.61 2.79
N MET A 153 -3.65 -7.33 3.11
CA MET A 153 -2.34 -6.65 3.01
C MET A 153 -1.26 -7.37 3.84
N GLY A 154 -1.57 -7.69 5.11
CA GLY A 154 -0.65 -8.40 5.99
C GLY A 154 -0.33 -9.80 5.49
N GLY A 155 -1.34 -10.56 5.04
CA GLY A 155 -1.18 -11.90 4.48
C GLY A 155 -0.34 -11.90 3.20
N LEU A 156 -0.55 -10.93 2.31
CA LEU A 156 0.23 -10.76 1.08
C LEU A 156 1.71 -10.49 1.38
N TRP A 157 2.02 -9.58 2.31
CA TRP A 157 3.41 -9.34 2.72
C TRP A 157 4.00 -10.59 3.37
N TYR A 158 3.26 -11.25 4.27
CA TYR A 158 3.77 -12.44 4.97
C TYR A 158 4.09 -13.60 4.02
N VAL A 159 3.19 -13.91 3.08
CA VAL A 159 3.30 -15.06 2.17
C VAL A 159 4.16 -14.73 0.93
N GLY A 160 4.08 -13.49 0.45
CA GLY A 160 4.67 -13.04 -0.81
C GLY A 160 6.12 -12.59 -0.73
N THR A 161 6.58 -12.18 0.45
CA THR A 161 8.00 -11.86 0.72
C THR A 161 8.55 -12.78 1.80
N PRO A 162 8.62 -14.11 1.56
CA PRO A 162 8.94 -15.07 2.60
C PRO A 162 10.34 -14.84 3.21
N LEU A 163 10.40 -15.06 4.52
CA LEU A 163 11.52 -14.85 5.44
C LEU A 163 12.87 -15.36 4.98
N LEU A 164 12.86 -16.50 4.30
CA LEU A 164 13.96 -17.42 4.27
C LEU A 164 13.76 -18.30 3.06
N MET A 165 13.76 -17.73 1.85
CA MET A 165 14.38 -18.52 0.78
C MET A 165 15.87 -18.51 1.11
N GLN A 166 16.23 -19.43 2.01
CA GLN A 166 17.54 -20.06 2.05
C GLN A 166 17.92 -20.28 0.60
N TRP A 167 18.78 -19.42 0.09
CA TRP A 167 19.55 -19.69 -1.08
C TRP A 167 20.42 -20.88 -0.68
N ARG A 168 19.87 -22.09 -0.76
CA ARG A 168 20.72 -23.28 -0.84
C ARG A 168 21.44 -23.08 -2.16
N PRO A 169 22.77 -22.90 -2.17
CA PRO A 169 23.52 -23.12 -3.39
C PRO A 169 23.06 -24.48 -3.89
N ARG A 170 22.57 -24.58 -5.13
CA ARG A 170 22.47 -25.89 -5.77
C ARG A 170 23.90 -26.41 -5.78
N THR A 171 24.24 -27.21 -4.78
CA THR A 171 25.42 -28.07 -4.78
C THR A 171 25.16 -29.11 -5.85
N GLY A 172 25.52 -28.71 -7.06
CA GLY A 172 25.28 -29.41 -8.30
C GLY A 172 25.90 -28.53 -9.38
N THR A 173 27.24 -28.55 -9.40
CA THR A 173 28.09 -28.31 -10.58
C THR A 173 27.25 -28.26 -11.86
N ILE A 174 27.14 -27.11 -12.52
CA ILE A 174 28.11 -26.68 -13.54
C ILE A 174 28.14 -25.15 -13.61
N HIS A 175 29.38 -24.64 -13.64
CA HIS A 175 29.77 -23.27 -13.88
C HIS A 175 29.10 -22.67 -15.14
N VAL A 176 28.23 -21.68 -14.93
CA VAL A 176 28.09 -20.56 -15.85
C VAL A 176 28.23 -19.31 -15.01
N GLN A 177 29.42 -18.69 -15.05
CA GLN A 177 29.67 -17.36 -14.51
C GLN A 177 28.78 -16.36 -15.27
N THR A 178 27.57 -16.11 -14.80
CA THR A 178 26.89 -14.85 -15.12
C THR A 178 27.57 -13.76 -14.30
N LYS A 179 28.08 -12.75 -14.99
CA LYS A 179 29.07 -11.76 -14.54
C LYS A 179 28.57 -10.74 -13.50
N ASP A 180 27.39 -10.93 -12.94
CA ASP A 180 26.86 -10.06 -11.89
C ASP A 180 26.80 -10.81 -10.55
N PRO A 181 27.63 -10.44 -9.58
CA PRO A 181 27.51 -10.98 -8.23
C PRO A 181 26.17 -10.55 -7.66
N GLN A 182 25.26 -11.50 -7.49
CA GLN A 182 24.00 -11.27 -6.80
C GLN A 182 24.32 -10.86 -5.35
N LEU A 183 24.05 -9.60 -5.03
CA LEU A 183 24.24 -9.03 -3.69
C LEU A 183 23.51 -9.89 -2.65
N PRO A 184 24.15 -10.21 -1.51
CA PRO A 184 23.51 -10.94 -0.44
C PRO A 184 22.23 -10.20 0.00
N VAL A 185 21.14 -10.95 0.05
CA VAL A 185 19.84 -10.43 0.49
C VAL A 185 19.80 -10.57 2.02
N PRO A 186 19.90 -9.49 2.80
CA PRO A 186 20.03 -9.56 4.25
C PRO A 186 18.77 -10.17 4.89
N HIS A 187 18.92 -10.94 5.97
CA HIS A 187 17.80 -11.60 6.69
C HIS A 187 16.74 -10.65 7.31
N ILE A 188 16.81 -9.34 7.07
CA ILE A 188 15.93 -8.28 7.64
C ILE A 188 14.58 -8.16 6.93
N TRP A 189 14.44 -8.65 5.70
CA TRP A 189 13.21 -8.55 4.89
C TRP A 189 11.91 -9.01 5.52
N PRO A 190 11.87 -10.18 6.16
CA PRO A 190 10.64 -10.62 6.79
C PRO A 190 10.20 -9.84 8.01
N THR A 191 11.18 -9.33 8.76
CA THR A 191 10.93 -8.38 9.83
C THR A 191 10.27 -7.15 9.23
N PHE A 192 10.63 -6.75 8.00
CA PHE A 192 10.08 -5.56 7.37
C PHE A 192 8.59 -5.68 7.03
N GLY A 193 8.14 -6.77 6.38
CA GLY A 193 6.72 -6.99 6.07
C GLY A 193 5.85 -7.04 7.33
N PHE A 194 6.32 -7.76 8.35
CA PHE A 194 5.68 -7.80 9.67
C PHE A 194 5.69 -6.41 10.34
N VAL A 195 6.80 -5.68 10.25
CA VAL A 195 6.92 -4.30 10.77
C VAL A 195 5.96 -3.36 10.04
N CYS A 196 5.75 -3.50 8.73
CA CYS A 196 4.76 -2.71 7.99
C CYS A 196 3.33 -3.01 8.45
N ALA A 197 2.98 -4.27 8.63
CA ALA A 197 1.68 -4.68 9.16
C ALA A 197 1.47 -4.18 10.59
N LEU A 198 2.46 -4.39 11.46
CA LEU A 198 2.45 -3.93 12.85
C LEU A 198 2.38 -2.40 12.93
N LYS A 199 3.14 -1.68 12.11
CA LYS A 199 3.08 -0.21 12.02
C LYS A 199 1.70 0.26 11.57
N SER A 200 1.08 -0.41 10.60
CA SER A 200 -0.28 -0.07 10.15
C SER A 200 -1.29 -0.26 11.28
N MET A 201 -1.15 -1.34 12.05
CA MET A 201 -1.98 -1.62 13.22
C MET A 201 -1.75 -0.60 14.34
N VAL A 202 -0.49 -0.31 14.68
CA VAL A 202 -0.13 0.71 15.69
C VAL A 202 -0.64 2.08 15.27
N LEU A 203 -0.45 2.47 14.00
CA LEU A 203 -0.93 3.75 13.49
C LEU A 203 -2.46 3.85 13.55
N PHE A 204 -3.16 2.79 13.18
CA PHE A 204 -4.61 2.72 13.32
C PHE A 204 -5.04 2.90 14.78
N LEU A 205 -4.40 2.16 15.70
CA LEU A 205 -4.70 2.22 17.13
C LEU A 205 -4.39 3.60 17.72
N THR A 206 -3.22 4.18 17.43
CA THR A 206 -2.86 5.51 17.93
C THR A 206 -3.77 6.58 17.37
N THR A 207 -4.06 6.56 16.07
CA THR A 207 -4.98 7.55 15.47
C THR A 207 -6.36 7.44 16.12
N ARG A 208 -6.86 6.22 16.33
CA ARG A 208 -8.14 5.99 16.99
C ARG A 208 -8.15 6.42 18.46
N LEU A 209 -7.06 6.20 19.20
CA LEU A 209 -6.95 6.55 20.61
C LEU A 209 -6.84 8.07 20.84
N PHE A 210 -6.09 8.79 19.99
CA PHE A 210 -5.79 10.20 20.19
C PHE A 210 -6.72 11.15 19.42
N TYR A 211 -7.21 10.75 18.24
CA TYR A 211 -7.96 11.62 17.34
C TYR A 211 -9.41 11.16 17.10
N GLY A 212 -9.89 10.17 17.85
CA GLY A 212 -11.23 9.64 17.66
C GLY A 212 -11.40 8.82 16.38
N THR A 213 -12.62 8.36 16.13
CA THR A 213 -12.92 7.51 14.97
C THR A 213 -13.01 8.29 13.67
N GLU A 214 -13.31 9.58 13.72
CA GLU A 214 -13.44 10.44 12.53
C GLU A 214 -12.13 10.79 11.83
N HIS A 215 -10.99 10.60 12.49
CA HIS A 215 -9.69 11.01 11.93
C HIS A 215 -8.78 9.84 11.58
N VAL A 216 -9.30 8.61 11.66
CA VAL A 216 -8.55 7.39 11.31
C VAL A 216 -8.07 7.49 9.86
N GLY A 217 -6.75 7.38 9.67
CA GLY A 217 -6.10 7.49 8.36
C GLY A 217 -5.75 8.91 7.95
N GLY A 218 -6.07 9.95 8.73
CA GLY A 218 -5.63 11.34 8.54
C GLY A 218 -4.12 11.43 8.27
N LEU A 219 -3.33 10.79 9.13
CA LEU A 219 -1.87 10.81 9.07
C LEU A 219 -1.27 9.95 7.94
N TRP A 220 -2.05 9.10 7.27
CA TRP A 220 -1.53 8.19 6.24
C TRP A 220 -0.80 8.93 5.11
N CYS A 221 -1.28 10.14 4.78
CA CYS A 221 -0.65 11.03 3.81
C CYS A 221 0.84 11.28 4.14
N PHE A 222 1.15 11.63 5.39
CA PHE A 222 2.53 11.85 5.81
C PHE A 222 3.36 10.57 5.77
N TYR A 223 2.80 9.46 6.27
CA TYR A 223 3.55 8.20 6.30
C TYR A 223 3.89 7.67 4.92
N SER A 224 2.97 7.76 3.96
CA SER A 224 3.17 7.28 2.60
C SER A 224 4.40 7.88 1.91
N VAL A 225 4.77 9.13 2.27
CA VAL A 225 5.95 9.84 1.76
C VAL A 225 7.23 9.29 2.34
N PHE A 226 7.27 9.16 3.67
CA PHE A 226 8.51 8.83 4.37
C PHE A 226 8.83 7.35 4.30
N ILE A 227 7.83 6.48 4.12
CA ILE A 227 8.05 5.02 4.14
C ILE A 227 9.07 4.57 3.07
N PRO A 228 8.94 4.89 1.77
CA PRO A 228 9.94 4.52 0.77
C PRO A 228 11.32 5.12 1.03
N LEU A 229 11.39 6.36 1.54
CA LEU A 229 12.67 7.03 1.83
C LEU A 229 13.40 6.38 3.02
N VAL A 230 12.66 6.08 4.09
CA VAL A 230 13.19 5.37 5.27
C VAL A 230 13.61 3.95 4.87
N TYR A 231 12.81 3.27 4.05
CA TYR A 231 13.17 1.97 3.49
C TYR A 231 14.50 2.04 2.75
N TYR A 232 14.64 2.99 1.83
CA TYR A 232 15.86 3.16 1.04
C TYR A 232 17.08 3.45 1.93
N ALA A 233 16.94 4.33 2.92
CA ALA A 233 18.01 4.64 3.85
C ALA A 233 18.48 3.40 4.64
N LEU A 234 17.54 2.64 5.21
CA LEU A 234 17.84 1.39 5.92
C LEU A 234 18.50 0.37 4.99
N ARG A 235 17.98 0.22 3.78
CA ARG A 235 18.51 -0.70 2.77
C ARG A 235 19.94 -0.34 2.40
N LYS A 236 20.24 0.95 2.19
CA LYS A 236 21.58 1.44 1.89
C LYS A 236 22.54 1.22 3.06
N SER A 237 22.13 1.46 4.30
CA SER A 237 22.96 1.22 5.48
C SER A 237 23.41 -0.23 5.61
N VAL A 238 22.53 -1.18 5.30
CA VAL A 238 22.88 -2.61 5.30
C VAL A 238 23.88 -2.95 4.20
N LEU A 239 23.72 -2.36 3.01
CA LEU A 239 24.64 -2.59 1.88
C LEU A 239 26.05 -2.01 2.09
N THR A 240 26.22 -1.06 3.00
CA THR A 240 27.52 -0.45 3.31
C THR A 240 28.27 -1.12 4.47
N MET A 241 27.66 -2.10 5.14
CA MET A 241 28.28 -2.82 6.25
C MET A 241 29.08 -4.06 5.80
N ASP A 242 29.00 -4.41 4.52
CA ASP A 242 29.76 -5.47 3.86
C ASP A 242 30.96 -4.88 3.09
#